data_AF-J0W6S2-F1
#
_entry.id   AF-J0W6S2-F1
#
_cell.length_a   1.000
_cell.length_b   1.000
_cell.length_c   1.000
_cell.angle_alpha   90.00
_cell.angle_beta   90.00
_cell.angle_gamma   90.00
#
_symmetry.space_group_name_H-M   'P 1'
#
loop_
_entity.id
_entity.type
_entity.pdbx_description
1 polymer ?
#
loop_
_entity_poly.entity_id
_entity_poly.type
_entity_poly.pdbx_seq_one_letter_code
_entity_poly.pdbx_strand_id
1 'polypeptide(L)' 'MHILKAFLADNRGATAIEYGLIAALIGGAIVSAFGIFTGSLQAIFNVIGNNLPAN' A
#
# COMPACT_ATOMS: atom_id res chain seq x y z
N MET A 1 -11.94 40.79 8.63
CA MET A 1 -12.12 39.98 7.39
C MET A 1 -10.80 39.42 6.84
N HIS A 2 -9.80 39.17 7.70
CA HIS A 2 -8.48 38.66 7.27
C HIS A 2 -8.43 37.12 7.32
N ILE A 3 -9.02 36.54 8.36
CA ILE A 3 -9.06 35.09 8.60
C ILE A 3 -9.80 34.35 7.47
N LEU A 4 -10.96 34.86 7.03
CA LEU A 4 -11.73 34.25 5.93
C LEU A 4 -10.97 34.28 4.59
N LYS A 5 -10.22 35.35 4.31
CA LYS A 5 -9.39 35.46 3.10
C LYS A 5 -8.18 34.53 3.17
N ALA A 6 -7.56 34.39 4.34
CA ALA A 6 -6.45 33.46 4.56
C ALA A 6 -6.87 32.00 4.40
N PHE A 7 -8.08 31.63 4.88
CA PHE A 7 -8.63 30.29 4.71
C PHE A 7 -8.94 29.96 3.23
N LEU A 8 -9.52 30.91 2.49
CA LEU A 8 -9.79 30.76 1.05
C LEU A 8 -8.51 30.70 0.19
N ALA A 9 -7.40 31.25 0.68
CA ALA A 9 -6.10 31.21 0.01
C ALA A 9 -5.25 30.00 0.41
N ASP A 10 -5.72 29.15 1.33
CA ASP A 10 -4.96 28.01 1.83
C ASP A 10 -5.04 26.82 0.86
N ASN A 11 -3.92 26.53 0.18
CA ASN A 11 -3.79 25.40 -0.73
C ASN A 11 -3.30 24.12 -0.02
N ARG A 12 -3.04 24.16 1.28
CA ARG A 12 -2.52 22.99 2.04
C ARG A 12 -3.50 21.81 2.05
N GLY A 13 -4.81 22.08 1.92
CA GLY A 13 -5.82 21.04 1.76
C GLY A 13 -5.79 20.38 0.37
N ALA A 14 -5.53 21.17 -0.68
CA ALA A 14 -5.39 20.65 -2.04
C ALA A 14 -4.12 19.77 -2.17
N THR A 15 -3.00 20.18 -1.57
CA THR A 15 -1.78 19.36 -1.56
C THR A 15 -1.92 18.10 -0.71
N ALA A 16 -2.70 18.12 0.37
CA ALA A 16 -2.99 16.92 1.16
C ALA A 16 -3.73 15.83 0.35
N ILE A 17 -4.61 16.22 -0.58
CA ILE A 17 -5.31 15.28 -1.48
C ILE A 17 -4.35 14.68 -2.52
N GLU A 18 -3.43 15.47 -3.07
CA GLU A 18 -2.44 14.99 -4.05
C GLU A 18 -1.49 13.97 -3.42
N TYR A 19 -0.91 14.30 -2.27
CA TYR A 19 -0.05 13.35 -1.55
C TYR A 19 -0.85 12.17 -0.99
N GLY A 20 -2.11 12.38 -0.63
CA GLY A 20 -3.04 11.30 -0.25
C GLY A 20 -3.28 10.30 -1.38
N LEU A 21 -3.43 10.78 -2.63
CA LEU A 21 -3.59 9.93 -3.81
C LEU A 21 -2.31 9.13 -4.12
N ILE A 22 -1.14 9.79 -4.05
CA ILE A 22 0.15 9.11 -4.24
C ILE A 22 0.36 8.04 -3.16
N ALA A 23 0.07 8.35 -1.90
CA ALA A 23 0.17 7.40 -0.80
C ALA A 23 -0.79 6.21 -0.99
N ALA A 24 -2.02 6.45 -1.46
CA ALA A 24 -2.98 5.39 -1.75
C ALA A 24 -2.50 4.47 -2.88
N LEU A 25 -1.90 5.02 -3.94
CA LEU A 25 -1.36 4.25 -5.06
C LEU A 25 -0.15 3.40 -4.63
N ILE A 26 0.81 4.00 -3.93
CA ILE A 26 2.01 3.29 -3.43
C ILE A 26 1.58 2.20 -2.43
N GLY A 27 0.73 2.55 -1.47
CA GLY A 27 0.22 1.61 -0.48
C GLY A 27 -0.53 0.44 -1.12
N GLY A 28 -1.41 0.72 -2.09
CA GLY A 28 -2.14 -0.31 -2.83
C GLY A 28 -1.22 -1.24 -3.62
N ALA A 29 -0.19 -0.69 -4.28
CA ALA A 29 0.80 -1.48 -5.01
C ALA A 29 1.64 -2.38 -4.09
N ILE A 30 1.98 -1.89 -2.89
CA ILE A 30 2.71 -2.68 -1.90
C ILE A 30 1.82 -3.84 -1.42
N VAL A 31 0.59 -3.56 -0.98
CA VAL A 31 -0.31 -4.62 -0.48
C VAL A 31 -0.56 -5.70 -1.52
N SER A 32 -0.74 -5.34 -2.78
CA SER A 32 -0.92 -6.31 -3.87
C SER A 32 0.34 -7.15 -4.11
N ALA A 33 1.52 -6.53 -4.10
CA ALA A 33 2.80 -7.24 -4.24
C ALA A 33 3.02 -8.25 -3.11
N PHE A 34 2.69 -7.89 -1.86
CA PHE A 34 2.79 -8.80 -0.71
C PHE A 34 1.85 -9.99 -0.83
N GLY A 35 0.65 -9.81 -1.39
CA GLY A 35 -0.27 -10.92 -1.67
C GLY A 35 0.33 -11.95 -2.64
N ILE A 36 0.89 -11.47 -3.76
CA ILE A 36 1.56 -12.32 -4.75
C ILE A 36 2.79 -13.02 -4.14
N PHE A 37 3.62 -12.27 -3.41
CA PHE A 37 4.82 -12.79 -2.77
C PHE A 37 4.50 -13.92 -1.76
N THR A 38 3.46 -13.72 -0.94
CA THR A 38 3.01 -14.73 0.03
C THR A 38 2.54 -16.00 -0.67
N GLY A 39 1.79 -15.89 -1.77
CA GLY A 39 1.37 -17.04 -2.56
C GLY A 39 2.55 -17.85 -3.11
N SER A 40 3.56 -17.16 -3.65
CA SER A 40 4.80 -17.81 -4.13
C SER A 40 5.58 -18.50 -3.02
N LEU A 41 5.73 -17.87 -1.85
CA LEU A 41 6.37 -18.49 -0.69
C LEU A 41 5.62 -19.74 -0.22
N GLN A 42 4.28 -19.67 -0.14
CA GLN A 42 3.48 -20.81 0.24
C GLN A 42 3.59 -21.96 -0.75
N ALA A 43 3.67 -21.67 -2.05
CA ALA A 43 3.92 -22.69 -3.08
C ALA A 43 5.27 -23.39 -2.84
N ILE A 44 6.33 -22.65 -2.54
CA ILE A 44 7.65 -23.22 -2.23
C ILE A 44 7.58 -24.10 -0.99
N PHE A 45 6.98 -23.63 0.10
CA PHE A 45 6.85 -24.42 1.32
C PHE A 45 6.01 -25.69 1.12
N ASN A 46 4.94 -25.62 0.31
CA ASN A 46 4.14 -26.78 -0.04
C ASN A 46 4.95 -27.80 -0.84
N VAL A 47 5.76 -27.36 -1.80
CA VAL A 47 6.68 -28.25 -2.52
C VAL A 47 7.63 -28.94 -1.56
N ILE A 48 8.26 -28.20 -0.65
CA ILE A 48 9.18 -28.78 0.34
C ILE A 48 8.44 -29.79 1.23
N GLY A 49 7.29 -29.42 1.77
CA GLY A 49 6.50 -30.28 2.65
C GLY A 49 6.04 -31.57 1.97
N ASN A 50 5.59 -31.48 0.71
CA ASN A 50 5.17 -32.65 -0.07
C ASN A 50 6.33 -33.58 -0.44
N ASN A 51 7.55 -33.05 -0.55
CA ASN A 51 8.74 -33.83 -0.88
C ASN A 51 9.54 -34.25 0.36
N LEU A 52 9.09 -33.88 1.57
CA LEU A 52 9.66 -34.39 2.80
C LEU A 52 8.99 -35.73 3.11
N PRO A 53 9.70 -36.87 3.03
CA PRO A 53 9.12 -38.14 3.44
C PRO A 53 8.83 -38.10 4.95
N ALA A 54 7.59 -38.43 5.32
CA ALA A 54 7.24 -38.66 6.70
C ALA A 54 7.92 -39.97 7.14
N ASN A 55 8.94 -39.85 8.00
CA ASN A 55 9.52 -41.00 8.69
C ASN A 55 8.52 -41.61 9.66
#